data_AF-A0A382DZU5-F1
#
_entry.id   AF-A0A382DZU5-F1
#
_cell.length_a   1.000
_cell.length_b   1.000
_cell.length_c   1.000
_cell.angle_alpha   90.00
_cell.angle_beta   90.00
_cell.angle_gamma   90.00
#
_symmetry.space_group_name_H-M   'P 1'
#
loop_
_entity.id
_entity.type
_entity.pdbx_description
1 polymer ?
#
loop_
_entity_poly.entity_id
_entity_poly.type
_entity_poly.pdbx_seq_one_letter_code
_entity_poly.pdbx_strand_id
1 'polypeptide(L)'
;RNAYSFNQDLSSWDVSNVTNMENMFLNANALSDENKCLIADAYQSNDSWPYGDCCVWVVGGVVDCAGNCNGDSVIDDCGVCGGNNNSMVDDCGNCLNTTRVITGNANLENAIVGVYTNQGLVRVDFQAPPTVLDNSGSTITLPVSVGSNFVSGSISSSFGSSALMVNGISLDGTTGSIKYQSIQNNDYYGILIYFDNEASADSSYDVLTAADLNGSSITINLYDIDDTDGYVIEDWCATEGYTYVPDDNFEQALIDLGYDDVLDNSVVTDSISGVTSLTISNYQDEESFISDLTGIQDFTALTYLHCSYNSLTALDLSSNTALTELRCFSNELTALDVSANTALVELHCGKNELTSLDVSNNTVLTSLGAQRNSFTSLDLSYNTSLVYLYLKEGALTSLDVSNNTALEYLDCHTNAITSLDVSNNTALDELRCHNNELTALDVSNNTALTSLYCYGNQLTALGVSANTALNILWCSGNALTTLDVSTNTSLTDLRCANNDLTGLDLSTNTALGILYCYNNALTALDVSANTSLAYFGTENNNITSLDVSANKALEELRCHNNQLTYLNMRNGVTDSLTT
;
A
#
# COMPACT_ATOMS: atom_id res chain seq x y z
N ARG A 1 -64.31 -51.15 17.58
CA ARG A 1 -63.38 -52.15 18.17
C ARG A 1 -63.36 -53.42 17.29
N ASN A 2 -62.19 -54.01 17.03
CA ASN A 2 -61.93 -55.29 16.31
C ASN A 2 -62.37 -55.38 14.84
N ALA A 3 -62.40 -54.25 14.14
CA ALA A 3 -62.71 -54.21 12.71
C ALA A 3 -61.41 -54.30 11.89
N TYR A 4 -60.76 -55.47 11.90
CA TYR A 4 -59.39 -55.65 11.40
C TYR A 4 -59.18 -55.30 9.92
N SER A 5 -60.24 -55.31 9.11
CA SER A 5 -60.20 -55.00 7.66
C SER A 5 -60.80 -53.63 7.32
N PHE A 6 -61.18 -52.83 8.32
CA PHE A 6 -61.85 -51.56 8.10
C PHE A 6 -60.87 -50.49 7.62
N ASN A 7 -61.14 -49.92 6.44
CA ASN A 7 -60.35 -48.85 5.82
C ASN A 7 -61.24 -47.91 4.99
N GLN A 8 -62.28 -47.35 5.58
CA GLN A 8 -63.18 -46.42 4.90
C GLN A 8 -63.10 -45.05 5.52
N ASP A 9 -63.21 -44.01 4.69
CA ASP A 9 -63.32 -42.63 5.14
C ASP A 9 -64.66 -42.39 5.84
N LEU A 10 -64.61 -41.89 7.07
CA LEU A 10 -65.78 -41.49 7.85
C LEU A 10 -65.85 -39.97 8.08
N SER A 11 -64.94 -39.18 7.51
CA SER A 11 -64.84 -37.73 7.71
C SER A 11 -66.15 -36.96 7.47
N SER A 12 -67.04 -37.51 6.65
CA SER A 12 -68.35 -36.93 6.34
C SER A 12 -69.44 -37.15 7.40
N TRP A 13 -69.19 -37.91 8.47
CA TRP A 13 -70.19 -38.18 9.49
C TRP A 13 -70.29 -37.03 10.48
N ASP A 14 -71.52 -36.61 10.78
CA ASP A 14 -71.79 -35.67 11.87
C ASP A 14 -71.66 -36.38 13.22
N VAL A 15 -70.57 -36.05 13.93
CA VAL A 15 -70.29 -36.61 15.25
C VAL A 15 -70.59 -35.64 16.39
N SER A 16 -71.17 -34.45 16.14
CA SER A 16 -71.34 -33.38 17.14
C SER A 16 -72.08 -33.80 18.42
N ASN A 17 -72.98 -34.78 18.33
CA ASN A 17 -73.77 -35.29 19.47
C ASN A 17 -73.19 -36.56 20.11
N VAL A 18 -72.07 -37.07 19.62
CA VAL A 18 -71.46 -38.30 20.14
C VAL A 18 -70.70 -37.98 21.42
N THR A 19 -71.07 -38.63 22.53
CA THR A 19 -70.51 -38.35 23.86
C THR A 19 -69.47 -39.37 24.32
N ASN A 20 -69.14 -40.38 23.51
CA ASN A 20 -68.09 -41.36 23.80
C ASN A 20 -67.62 -42.04 22.52
N MET A 21 -66.35 -41.83 22.16
CA MET A 21 -65.67 -42.53 21.05
C MET A 21 -64.51 -43.39 21.53
N GLU A 22 -64.42 -43.63 22.83
CA GLU A 22 -63.34 -44.37 23.46
C GLU A 22 -63.27 -45.79 22.87
N ASN A 23 -62.15 -46.08 22.23
CA ASN A 23 -61.85 -47.34 21.53
C ASN A 23 -62.67 -47.60 20.25
N MET A 24 -63.33 -46.60 19.64
CA MET A 24 -64.03 -46.76 18.36
C MET A 24 -63.20 -47.55 17.32
N PHE A 25 -61.91 -47.24 17.21
CA PHE A 25 -60.95 -47.87 16.29
C PHE A 25 -59.95 -48.83 16.96
N LEU A 26 -60.18 -49.25 18.21
CA LEU A 26 -59.31 -50.26 18.85
C LEU A 26 -59.27 -51.53 18.00
N ASN A 27 -58.06 -51.98 17.64
CA ASN A 27 -57.79 -53.14 16.76
C ASN A 27 -58.33 -53.02 15.32
N ALA A 28 -58.52 -51.80 14.79
CA ALA A 28 -58.81 -51.56 13.37
C ALA A 28 -57.51 -51.43 12.54
N ASN A 29 -56.72 -52.50 12.50
CA ASN A 29 -55.33 -52.47 12.03
C ASN A 29 -55.15 -52.15 10.53
N ALA A 30 -56.20 -52.29 9.71
CA ALA A 30 -56.15 -51.98 8.28
C ALA A 30 -56.55 -50.54 7.92
N LEU A 31 -56.92 -49.71 8.91
CA LEU A 31 -57.28 -48.31 8.64
C LEU A 31 -56.01 -47.57 8.20
N SER A 32 -56.01 -47.05 6.98
CA SER A 32 -54.88 -46.34 6.38
C SER A 32 -54.66 -45.00 7.07
N ASP A 33 -53.43 -44.51 7.02
CA ASP A 33 -53.07 -43.22 7.61
C ASP A 33 -53.82 -42.07 6.93
N GLU A 34 -54.04 -42.15 5.62
CA GLU A 34 -54.91 -41.24 4.87
C GLU A 34 -56.31 -41.14 5.47
N ASN A 35 -56.97 -42.28 5.74
CA ASN A 35 -58.30 -42.28 6.34
C ASN A 35 -58.29 -41.88 7.82
N LYS A 36 -57.23 -42.19 8.57
CA LYS A 36 -57.09 -41.71 9.96
C LYS A 36 -57.03 -40.19 10.00
N CYS A 37 -56.30 -39.57 9.09
CA CYS A 37 -56.15 -38.11 9.03
C CYS A 37 -57.45 -37.41 8.61
N LEU A 38 -58.12 -37.90 7.55
CA LEU A 38 -59.43 -37.39 7.16
C LEU A 38 -60.45 -37.45 8.31
N ILE A 39 -60.45 -38.55 9.08
CA ILE A 39 -61.35 -38.72 10.23
C ILE A 39 -60.93 -37.82 11.40
N ALA A 40 -59.63 -37.71 11.71
CA ALA A 40 -59.13 -36.86 12.79
C ALA A 40 -59.47 -35.39 12.57
N ASP A 41 -59.22 -34.87 11.37
CA ASP A 41 -59.49 -33.47 11.01
C ASP A 41 -60.98 -33.14 11.13
N ALA A 42 -61.85 -34.08 10.75
CA ALA A 42 -63.29 -33.90 10.86
C ALA A 42 -63.79 -33.98 12.31
N TYR A 43 -63.20 -34.87 13.14
CA TYR A 43 -63.76 -35.23 14.45
C TYR A 43 -63.09 -34.50 15.63
N GLN A 44 -61.93 -33.88 15.43
CA GLN A 44 -61.15 -33.22 16.50
C GLN A 44 -61.90 -32.12 17.25
N SER A 45 -62.98 -31.57 16.67
CA SER A 45 -63.83 -30.57 17.32
C SER A 45 -64.79 -31.16 18.37
N ASN A 46 -64.93 -32.48 18.45
CA ASN A 46 -65.73 -33.15 19.46
C ASN A 46 -64.87 -33.49 20.71
N ASP A 47 -65.24 -32.97 21.87
CA ASP A 47 -64.55 -33.17 23.16
C ASP A 47 -64.37 -34.65 23.57
N SER A 48 -65.17 -35.56 23.00
CA SER A 48 -65.11 -37.00 23.25
C SER A 48 -64.17 -37.75 22.30
N TRP A 49 -63.44 -37.05 21.42
CA TRP A 49 -62.48 -37.61 20.48
C TRP A 49 -61.15 -37.98 21.17
N PRO A 50 -60.82 -39.28 21.33
CA PRO A 50 -59.71 -39.70 22.18
C PRO A 50 -58.39 -39.92 21.42
N TYR A 51 -58.38 -39.75 20.09
CA TYR A 51 -57.25 -40.14 19.24
C TYR A 51 -56.30 -38.99 18.90
N GLY A 52 -56.64 -37.76 19.28
CA GLY A 52 -55.86 -36.57 18.96
C GLY A 52 -55.99 -36.14 17.49
N ASP A 53 -55.18 -35.18 17.07
CA ASP A 53 -55.08 -34.81 15.67
C ASP A 53 -54.51 -35.96 14.79
N CYS A 54 -54.49 -35.74 13.48
CA CYS A 54 -53.92 -36.67 12.50
C CYS A 54 -52.52 -37.17 12.90
N CYS A 55 -51.65 -36.30 13.44
CA CYS A 55 -50.27 -36.64 13.78
C CYS A 55 -50.15 -37.49 15.05
N VAL A 56 -51.00 -37.24 16.05
CA VAL A 56 -51.07 -38.07 17.26
C VAL A 56 -51.55 -39.47 16.92
N TRP A 57 -52.56 -39.60 16.06
CA TRP A 57 -53.18 -40.89 15.78
C TRP A 57 -52.36 -41.80 14.84
N VAL A 58 -51.61 -41.21 13.90
CA VAL A 58 -50.82 -41.98 12.93
C VAL A 58 -49.49 -42.45 13.51
N VAL A 59 -48.75 -41.60 14.23
CA VAL A 59 -47.35 -41.88 14.64
C VAL A 59 -46.96 -41.42 16.04
N GLY A 60 -47.91 -40.97 16.87
CA GLY A 60 -47.61 -40.58 18.26
C GLY A 60 -47.03 -39.17 18.42
N GLY A 61 -47.27 -38.27 17.46
CA GLY A 61 -47.06 -36.82 17.63
C GLY A 61 -45.78 -36.22 17.07
N VAL A 62 -45.14 -36.82 16.06
CA VAL A 62 -43.99 -36.21 15.37
C VAL A 62 -44.45 -35.57 14.05
N VAL A 63 -44.35 -34.24 13.97
CA VAL A 63 -44.50 -33.43 12.74
C VAL A 63 -43.11 -33.14 12.17
N ASP A 64 -42.99 -33.15 10.85
CA ASP A 64 -41.81 -32.58 10.19
C ASP A 64 -41.81 -31.05 10.32
N CYS A 65 -40.71 -30.39 9.93
CA CYS A 65 -40.57 -28.95 10.13
C CYS A 65 -41.54 -28.09 9.27
N ALA A 66 -42.31 -28.72 8.35
CA ALA A 66 -43.31 -28.10 7.49
C ALA A 66 -44.73 -28.31 8.04
N GLY A 67 -44.85 -28.99 9.18
CA GLY A 67 -46.12 -29.28 9.85
C GLY A 67 -46.86 -30.48 9.25
N ASN A 68 -46.22 -31.31 8.42
CA ASN A 68 -46.81 -32.51 7.86
C ASN A 68 -46.50 -33.75 8.73
N CYS A 69 -47.51 -34.58 8.99
CA CYS A 69 -47.29 -35.85 9.67
C CYS A 69 -46.59 -36.83 8.70
N ASN A 70 -45.43 -37.40 9.09
CA ASN A 70 -44.60 -38.29 8.25
C ASN A 70 -44.07 -37.69 6.94
N GLY A 71 -43.93 -36.37 6.83
CA GLY A 71 -43.14 -35.82 5.73
C GLY A 71 -41.65 -36.07 5.93
N ASP A 72 -40.92 -36.16 4.83
CA ASP A 72 -39.46 -36.37 4.78
C ASP A 72 -38.66 -35.06 4.89
N SER A 73 -39.35 -33.95 5.14
CA SER A 73 -38.71 -32.65 5.17
C SER A 73 -37.95 -32.46 6.49
N VAL A 74 -36.64 -32.63 6.38
CA VAL A 74 -35.67 -32.25 7.41
C VAL A 74 -35.40 -30.75 7.34
N ILE A 75 -34.99 -30.20 8.47
CA ILE A 75 -34.37 -28.88 8.54
C ILE A 75 -33.05 -29.00 7.77
N ASP A 76 -32.84 -28.18 6.74
CA ASP A 76 -31.53 -28.08 6.09
C ASP A 76 -30.51 -27.46 7.07
N ASP A 77 -29.23 -27.43 6.70
CA ASP A 77 -28.15 -26.85 7.55
C ASP A 77 -28.37 -25.35 7.89
N CYS A 78 -29.44 -24.77 7.32
CA CYS A 78 -29.85 -23.40 7.43
C CYS A 78 -31.13 -23.13 8.24
N GLY A 79 -31.71 -24.13 8.89
CA GLY A 79 -32.90 -23.92 9.72
C GLY A 79 -34.22 -23.82 8.93
N VAL A 80 -34.21 -24.05 7.61
CA VAL A 80 -35.39 -23.94 6.74
C VAL A 80 -35.97 -25.31 6.47
N CYS A 81 -37.30 -25.44 6.59
CA CYS A 81 -37.94 -26.72 6.33
C CYS A 81 -38.19 -26.98 4.85
N GLY A 82 -37.77 -28.15 4.37
CA GLY A 82 -37.98 -28.58 2.99
C GLY A 82 -37.07 -27.87 1.98
N GLY A 83 -35.93 -27.35 2.44
CA GLY A 83 -34.86 -26.91 1.58
C GLY A 83 -34.38 -28.05 0.67
N ASN A 84 -34.07 -27.73 -0.59
CA ASN A 84 -33.15 -28.55 -1.36
C ASN A 84 -31.83 -28.55 -0.59
N ASN A 85 -31.20 -29.70 -0.30
CA ASN A 85 -29.87 -29.84 0.34
C ASN A 85 -28.74 -29.11 -0.44
N ASN A 86 -28.90 -27.81 -0.62
CA ASN A 86 -28.28 -26.95 -1.62
C ASN A 86 -28.38 -25.47 -1.19
N SER A 87 -28.98 -25.17 -0.04
CA SER A 87 -28.73 -23.93 0.67
C SER A 87 -27.31 -24.02 1.22
N MET A 88 -26.37 -23.42 0.50
CA MET A 88 -25.02 -23.22 1.00
C MET A 88 -25.16 -22.34 2.24
N VAL A 89 -24.94 -22.95 3.40
CA VAL A 89 -24.34 -22.22 4.50
C VAL A 89 -22.96 -21.85 3.99
N ASP A 90 -22.58 -20.58 4.08
CA ASP A 90 -21.15 -20.28 3.96
C ASP A 90 -20.42 -20.96 5.13
N ASP A 91 -19.09 -21.04 5.04
CA ASP A 91 -18.23 -21.61 6.10
C ASP A 91 -18.32 -20.82 7.42
N CYS A 92 -19.17 -19.77 7.46
CA CYS A 92 -19.38 -18.81 8.52
C CYS A 92 -20.80 -18.92 9.15
N GLY A 93 -21.61 -19.91 8.74
CA GLY A 93 -22.87 -20.24 9.40
C GLY A 93 -24.08 -19.40 9.00
N ASN A 94 -23.99 -18.58 7.95
CA ASN A 94 -25.07 -17.70 7.50
C ASN A 94 -25.91 -18.29 6.35
N CYS A 95 -27.21 -18.05 6.41
CA CYS A 95 -28.17 -18.64 5.46
C CYS A 95 -28.53 -17.71 4.31
N LEU A 96 -28.04 -18.07 3.13
CA LEU A 96 -28.19 -17.31 1.89
C LEU A 96 -29.60 -17.50 1.28
N ASN A 97 -30.58 -16.72 1.74
CA ASN A 97 -31.88 -16.64 1.06
C ASN A 97 -31.84 -15.61 -0.08
N THR A 98 -31.92 -16.13 -1.31
CA THR A 98 -32.18 -15.43 -2.57
C THR A 98 -31.16 -14.36 -3.00
N THR A 99 -30.36 -14.74 -4.00
CA THR A 99 -29.82 -13.86 -5.06
C THR A 99 -29.07 -12.63 -4.58
N ARG A 100 -27.78 -12.78 -4.25
CA ARG A 100 -26.80 -11.73 -4.54
C ARG A 100 -25.41 -12.30 -4.78
N VAL A 101 -24.89 -11.94 -5.96
CA VAL A 101 -23.49 -11.74 -6.38
C VAL A 101 -22.44 -12.01 -5.29
N ILE A 102 -21.60 -13.02 -5.55
CA ILE A 102 -20.32 -13.20 -4.86
C ILE A 102 -19.47 -11.97 -5.17
N THR A 103 -19.24 -11.10 -4.18
CA THR A 103 -18.13 -10.16 -4.17
C THR A 103 -17.11 -10.65 -3.16
N GLY A 104 -16.51 -11.80 -3.46
CA GLY A 104 -15.30 -12.31 -2.80
C GLY A 104 -14.14 -12.05 -3.75
N ASN A 105 -13.28 -11.11 -3.37
CA ASN A 105 -12.15 -10.68 -4.16
C ASN A 105 -10.98 -11.66 -3.97
N ALA A 106 -11.01 -12.80 -4.65
CA ALA A 106 -9.75 -13.47 -4.97
C ALA A 106 -9.06 -12.56 -6.00
N ASN A 107 -8.05 -11.79 -5.57
CA ASN A 107 -7.26 -10.90 -6.42
C ASN A 107 -6.57 -11.71 -7.56
N LEU A 108 -7.33 -11.98 -8.63
CA LEU A 108 -6.84 -12.52 -9.90
C LEU A 108 -6.23 -11.42 -10.77
N GLU A 109 -6.20 -10.16 -10.30
CA GLU A 109 -5.62 -9.02 -11.02
C GLU A 109 -4.16 -9.25 -11.44
N ASN A 110 -3.45 -10.16 -10.76
CA ASN A 110 -2.06 -10.49 -11.05
C ASN A 110 -1.82 -11.94 -11.55
N ALA A 111 -2.85 -12.70 -11.91
CA ALA A 111 -2.68 -14.08 -12.37
C ALA A 111 -2.07 -14.13 -13.78
N ILE A 112 -0.77 -14.42 -13.94
CA ILE A 112 -0.14 -14.44 -15.27
C ILE A 112 -0.49 -15.74 -16.03
N VAL A 113 -1.09 -15.62 -17.21
CA VAL A 113 -1.24 -16.72 -18.18
C VAL A 113 -0.13 -16.62 -19.23
N GLY A 114 0.80 -17.57 -19.20
CA GLY A 114 1.87 -17.70 -20.20
C GLY A 114 1.58 -18.82 -21.19
N VAL A 115 1.81 -18.58 -22.48
CA VAL A 115 1.64 -19.59 -23.54
C VAL A 115 2.99 -19.88 -24.19
N TYR A 116 3.49 -21.10 -24.06
CA TYR A 116 4.77 -21.49 -24.67
C TYR A 116 4.56 -21.94 -26.12
N THR A 117 5.14 -21.20 -27.07
CA THR A 117 5.09 -21.51 -28.51
C THR A 117 6.43 -22.07 -29.00
N ASN A 118 6.48 -22.55 -30.24
CA ASN A 118 7.75 -22.93 -30.88
C ASN A 118 8.73 -21.74 -31.09
N GLN A 119 8.30 -20.50 -30.82
CA GLN A 119 9.13 -19.29 -30.83
C GLN A 119 9.41 -18.72 -29.42
N GLY A 120 8.90 -19.36 -28.36
CA GLY A 120 9.10 -18.97 -26.96
C GLY A 120 7.79 -18.69 -26.18
N LEU A 121 7.93 -18.36 -24.88
CA LEU A 121 6.89 -17.96 -23.91
C LEU A 121 6.19 -16.61 -24.20
N VAL A 122 5.01 -16.64 -24.81
CA VAL A 122 4.18 -15.45 -25.05
C VAL A 122 3.37 -15.10 -23.79
N ARG A 123 3.48 -13.86 -23.31
CA ARG A 123 2.64 -13.31 -22.23
C ARG A 123 1.26 -12.94 -22.78
N VAL A 124 0.20 -13.33 -22.08
CA VAL A 124 -1.18 -12.92 -22.38
C VAL A 124 -1.61 -11.90 -21.33
N ASP A 125 -1.90 -10.67 -21.77
CA ASP A 125 -2.34 -9.59 -20.89
C ASP A 125 -3.88 -9.54 -20.79
N PHE A 126 -4.38 -9.33 -19.57
CA PHE A 126 -5.81 -9.14 -19.30
C PHE A 126 -6.20 -7.72 -19.71
N GLN A 127 -7.22 -7.57 -20.57
CA GLN A 127 -7.74 -6.24 -20.92
C GLN A 127 -8.85 -5.75 -19.97
N ALA A 128 -9.31 -6.57 -19.01
CA ALA A 128 -10.21 -6.20 -17.93
C ALA A 128 -10.21 -7.29 -16.83
N PRO A 129 -10.50 -6.95 -15.55
CA PRO A 129 -10.66 -7.94 -14.49
C PRO A 129 -11.86 -8.86 -14.81
N PRO A 130 -11.76 -10.18 -14.58
CA PRO A 130 -12.88 -11.09 -14.79
C PRO A 130 -14.02 -10.75 -13.83
N THR A 131 -15.24 -10.63 -14.35
CA THR A 131 -16.45 -10.56 -13.54
C THR A 131 -16.76 -11.93 -12.95
N VAL A 132 -16.75 -12.01 -11.61
CA VAL A 132 -17.42 -12.96 -10.70
C VAL A 132 -17.65 -14.39 -11.24
N LEU A 133 -16.93 -15.35 -10.65
CA LEU A 133 -17.17 -16.78 -10.84
C LEU A 133 -18.37 -17.21 -10.00
N ASP A 134 -19.31 -17.97 -10.58
CA ASP A 134 -20.36 -18.67 -9.84
C ASP A 134 -20.15 -20.21 -9.90
N ASN A 135 -20.75 -20.92 -8.94
CA ASN A 135 -20.59 -22.37 -8.71
C ASN A 135 -21.31 -23.26 -9.75
N SER A 136 -21.54 -22.78 -10.97
CA SER A 136 -22.11 -23.60 -12.05
C SER A 136 -21.06 -24.22 -12.99
N GLY A 137 -19.78 -24.14 -12.63
CA GLY A 137 -18.66 -24.43 -13.54
C GLY A 137 -18.41 -23.20 -14.39
N SER A 138 -17.55 -22.31 -13.88
CA SER A 138 -17.28 -21.04 -14.55
C SER A 138 -16.23 -21.23 -15.65
N THR A 139 -16.58 -20.71 -16.82
CA THR A 139 -15.74 -20.73 -18.03
C THR A 139 -15.19 -19.33 -18.25
N ILE A 140 -13.88 -19.13 -18.07
CA ILE A 140 -13.23 -17.84 -18.33
C ILE A 140 -12.70 -17.85 -19.77
N THR A 141 -13.20 -16.93 -20.61
CA THR A 141 -12.71 -16.74 -21.98
C THR A 141 -11.88 -15.46 -22.08
N LEU A 142 -10.60 -15.59 -22.39
CA LEU A 142 -9.64 -14.49 -22.45
C LEU A 142 -9.25 -14.19 -23.91
N PRO A 143 -9.39 -12.93 -24.38
CA PRO A 143 -8.88 -12.54 -25.68
C PRO A 143 -7.34 -12.44 -25.64
N VAL A 144 -6.67 -12.96 -26.67
CA VAL A 144 -5.21 -12.98 -26.74
C VAL A 144 -4.69 -11.84 -27.62
N SER A 145 -3.81 -11.00 -27.05
CA SER A 145 -3.08 -9.94 -27.77
C SER A 145 -1.58 -10.09 -27.50
N VAL A 146 -0.77 -10.23 -28.57
CA VAL A 146 0.66 -10.51 -28.45
C VAL A 146 1.48 -9.21 -28.42
N GLY A 147 2.08 -8.89 -27.27
CA GLY A 147 2.99 -7.75 -27.08
C GLY A 147 4.47 -8.07 -27.40
N SER A 148 5.22 -7.08 -27.88
CA SER A 148 6.61 -7.21 -28.29
C SER A 148 7.59 -6.88 -27.15
N ASN A 149 7.96 -7.83 -26.29
CA ASN A 149 9.23 -7.84 -25.52
C ASN A 149 9.42 -9.19 -24.82
N PHE A 150 10.55 -9.85 -25.09
CA PHE A 150 10.85 -11.21 -24.62
C PHE A 150 12.25 -11.26 -24.01
N VAL A 151 12.37 -11.79 -22.79
CA VAL A 151 13.63 -12.24 -22.21
C VAL A 151 13.47 -13.71 -21.82
N SER A 152 14.27 -14.58 -22.46
CA SER A 152 14.32 -16.01 -22.19
C SER A 152 15.04 -16.29 -20.87
N GLY A 153 14.32 -16.73 -19.83
CA GLY A 153 14.89 -17.28 -18.60
C GLY A 153 14.48 -18.74 -18.44
N SER A 154 15.45 -19.64 -18.34
CA SER A 154 15.23 -21.05 -18.01
C SER A 154 14.89 -21.21 -16.52
N ILE A 155 13.72 -21.77 -16.20
CA ILE A 155 13.27 -22.00 -14.82
C ILE A 155 13.65 -23.43 -14.40
N SER A 156 14.46 -23.57 -13.35
CA SER A 156 14.84 -24.85 -12.75
C SER A 156 13.76 -25.36 -11.79
N SER A 157 13.54 -26.68 -11.79
CA SER A 157 12.49 -27.38 -11.06
C SER A 157 12.78 -27.55 -9.56
N SER A 158 11.97 -26.90 -8.70
CA SER A 158 11.53 -27.45 -7.41
C SER A 158 10.41 -26.56 -6.84
N PHE A 159 9.15 -27.02 -6.87
CA PHE A 159 8.02 -26.30 -6.26
C PHE A 159 7.11 -27.29 -5.51
N GLY A 160 6.69 -26.86 -4.31
CA GLY A 160 5.88 -27.62 -3.35
C GLY A 160 4.42 -27.76 -3.77
N SER A 161 3.72 -28.67 -3.10
CA SER A 161 2.41 -29.19 -3.47
C SER A 161 1.24 -28.41 -2.84
N SER A 162 0.76 -27.37 -3.54
CA SER A 162 -0.61 -26.84 -3.42
C SER A 162 -1.03 -26.37 -4.82
N ALA A 163 -2.02 -27.02 -5.45
CA ALA A 163 -2.29 -26.82 -6.88
C ALA A 163 -3.72 -26.32 -7.15
N LEU A 164 -3.85 -25.25 -7.92
CA LEU A 164 -5.10 -24.87 -8.60
C LEU A 164 -5.41 -25.95 -9.65
N MET A 165 -6.48 -26.73 -9.48
CA MET A 165 -6.84 -27.79 -10.44
C MET A 165 -7.67 -27.22 -11.60
N VAL A 166 -7.00 -26.98 -12.72
CA VAL A 166 -7.66 -26.72 -14.02
C VAL A 166 -8.18 -28.07 -14.55
N ASN A 167 -9.36 -28.12 -15.15
CA ASN A 167 -9.95 -29.38 -15.68
C ASN A 167 -10.08 -29.41 -17.21
N GLY A 168 -9.62 -28.36 -17.89
CA GLY A 168 -9.55 -28.30 -19.34
C GLY A 168 -9.28 -26.90 -19.85
N ILE A 169 -8.54 -26.82 -20.96
CA ILE A 169 -8.24 -25.59 -21.68
C ILE A 169 -8.62 -25.82 -23.14
N SER A 170 -9.31 -24.87 -23.77
CA SER A 170 -9.61 -24.90 -25.21
C SER A 170 -9.24 -23.59 -25.89
N LEU A 171 -8.83 -23.67 -27.15
CA LEU A 171 -8.53 -22.53 -28.01
C LEU A 171 -9.66 -22.41 -29.03
N ASP A 172 -10.35 -21.27 -29.06
CA ASP A 172 -11.49 -20.98 -29.94
C ASP A 172 -12.60 -22.05 -29.92
N GLY A 173 -12.78 -22.72 -28.78
CA GLY A 173 -13.81 -23.72 -28.56
C GLY A 173 -13.55 -25.07 -29.25
N THR A 174 -12.35 -25.34 -29.75
CA THR A 174 -11.95 -26.64 -30.29
C THR A 174 -10.99 -27.39 -29.36
N THR A 175 -11.28 -28.66 -29.07
CA THR A 175 -10.48 -29.51 -28.17
C THR A 175 -9.31 -30.12 -28.94
N GLY A 176 -8.17 -29.43 -28.97
CA GLY A 176 -6.86 -30.05 -29.20
C GLY A 176 -6.27 -30.58 -27.89
N SER A 177 -5.30 -31.50 -27.97
CA SER A 177 -4.59 -32.02 -26.79
C SER A 177 -3.70 -30.94 -26.16
N ILE A 178 -4.28 -30.14 -25.26
CA ILE A 178 -3.62 -29.04 -24.56
C ILE A 178 -3.14 -29.54 -23.20
N LYS A 179 -1.86 -29.34 -22.88
CA LYS A 179 -1.29 -29.61 -21.54
C LYS A 179 -1.08 -28.30 -20.78
N TYR A 180 -1.17 -28.34 -19.46
CA TYR A 180 -0.93 -27.19 -18.60
C TYR A 180 -0.24 -27.59 -17.31
N GLN A 181 0.35 -26.61 -16.64
CA GLN A 181 0.93 -26.72 -15.31
C GLN A 181 0.54 -25.50 -14.48
N SER A 182 0.02 -25.72 -13.28
CA SER A 182 -0.17 -24.68 -12.28
C SER A 182 1.18 -24.27 -11.69
N ILE A 183 1.40 -22.98 -11.52
CA ILE A 183 2.60 -22.40 -10.91
C ILE A 183 2.17 -21.62 -9.67
N GLN A 184 2.87 -21.85 -8.56
CA GLN A 184 2.73 -21.05 -7.35
C GLN A 184 4.11 -20.51 -6.97
N ASN A 185 4.16 -19.23 -6.63
CA ASN A 185 5.20 -18.65 -5.77
C ASN A 185 4.48 -17.94 -4.61
N ASN A 186 5.20 -17.61 -3.54
CA ASN A 186 4.63 -17.16 -2.26
C ASN A 186 3.60 -16.01 -2.36
N ASP A 187 3.59 -15.24 -3.46
CA ASP A 187 2.67 -14.11 -3.66
C ASP A 187 1.81 -14.20 -4.95
N TYR A 188 1.89 -15.28 -5.75
CA TYR A 188 1.19 -15.38 -7.04
C TYR A 188 0.75 -16.81 -7.43
N TYR A 189 -0.47 -16.92 -7.98
CA TYR A 189 -0.97 -18.10 -8.67
C TYR A 189 -0.96 -17.88 -10.20
N GLY A 190 -0.40 -18.81 -10.97
CA GLY A 190 -0.33 -18.74 -12.44
C GLY A 190 -0.59 -20.08 -13.11
N ILE A 191 -0.95 -20.05 -14.41
CA ILE A 191 -1.14 -21.24 -15.24
C ILE A 191 -0.25 -21.12 -16.47
N LEU A 192 0.63 -22.10 -16.68
CA LEU A 192 1.49 -22.19 -17.85
C LEU A 192 0.95 -23.27 -18.79
N ILE A 193 0.69 -22.88 -20.05
CA ILE A 193 0.04 -23.73 -21.06
C ILE A 193 1.07 -24.14 -22.11
N TYR A 194 1.12 -25.44 -22.43
CA TYR A 194 2.01 -26.00 -23.45
C TYR A 194 1.23 -26.90 -24.41
N PHE A 195 1.60 -26.85 -25.69
CA PHE A 195 1.06 -27.73 -26.73
C PHE A 195 2.06 -28.85 -26.99
N ASP A 196 1.63 -30.10 -26.81
CA ASP A 196 2.49 -31.28 -26.91
C ASP A 196 3.00 -31.42 -28.34
N ASN A 197 4.32 -31.44 -28.51
CA ASN A 197 4.98 -31.79 -29.76
C ASN A 197 5.68 -33.15 -29.57
N GLU A 198 4.90 -34.18 -29.24
CA GLU A 198 5.38 -35.56 -29.27
C GLU A 198 5.59 -35.96 -30.73
N ALA A 199 6.86 -36.11 -31.10
CA ALA A 199 7.31 -36.54 -32.41
C ALA A 199 6.70 -37.91 -32.79
N SER A 200 5.54 -37.90 -33.43
CA SER A 200 4.99 -39.06 -34.13
C SER A 200 4.76 -38.71 -35.60
N ALA A 201 5.21 -39.62 -36.47
CA ALA A 201 5.37 -39.42 -37.90
C ALA A 201 4.05 -39.48 -38.70
N ASP A 202 3.03 -38.74 -38.25
CA ASP A 202 1.81 -38.54 -39.02
C ASP A 202 1.53 -37.03 -39.21
N SER A 203 1.75 -36.59 -40.44
CA SER A 203 1.85 -35.20 -40.87
C SER A 203 0.48 -34.56 -41.10
N SER A 204 -0.27 -34.27 -40.03
CA SER A 204 -1.52 -33.48 -40.16
C SER A 204 -2.01 -32.71 -38.93
N TYR A 205 -1.17 -32.42 -37.93
CA TYR A 205 -1.54 -31.47 -36.86
C TYR A 205 -0.85 -30.12 -37.08
N ASP A 206 -1.67 -29.06 -37.23
CA ASP A 206 -1.24 -27.68 -37.45
C ASP A 206 -0.46 -27.16 -36.23
N VAL A 207 0.72 -26.59 -36.49
CA VAL A 207 1.59 -26.00 -35.46
C VAL A 207 1.18 -24.54 -35.27
N LEU A 208 0.65 -24.20 -34.08
CA LEU A 208 0.23 -22.84 -33.73
C LEU A 208 1.43 -21.88 -33.60
N THR A 209 1.38 -20.75 -34.31
CA THR A 209 2.37 -19.65 -34.26
C THR A 209 1.82 -18.45 -33.48
N ALA A 210 2.69 -17.51 -33.08
CA ALA A 210 2.26 -16.27 -32.42
C ALA A 210 1.27 -15.43 -33.26
N ALA A 211 1.26 -15.62 -34.59
CA ALA A 211 0.29 -14.98 -35.48
C ALA A 211 -1.09 -15.66 -35.43
N ASP A 212 -1.14 -16.97 -35.17
CA ASP A 212 -2.40 -17.74 -35.07
C ASP A 212 -3.12 -17.48 -33.75
N LEU A 213 -2.40 -17.03 -32.71
CA LEU A 213 -2.95 -16.71 -31.40
C LEU A 213 -3.49 -15.28 -31.30
N ASN A 214 -3.07 -14.37 -32.19
CA ASN A 214 -3.42 -12.95 -32.08
C ASN A 214 -4.86 -12.70 -32.53
N GLY A 215 -5.74 -12.34 -31.59
CA GLY A 215 -7.18 -12.19 -31.82
C GLY A 215 -8.01 -13.46 -31.55
N SER A 216 -7.38 -14.56 -31.13
CA SER A 216 -8.06 -15.77 -30.63
C SER A 216 -8.48 -15.64 -29.17
N SER A 217 -9.28 -16.61 -28.72
CA SER A 217 -9.79 -16.70 -27.35
C SER A 217 -9.36 -18.00 -26.66
N ILE A 218 -8.83 -17.89 -25.44
CA ILE A 218 -8.48 -19.05 -24.60
C ILE A 218 -9.56 -19.20 -23.54
N THR A 219 -10.10 -20.40 -23.44
CA THR A 219 -11.16 -20.73 -22.51
C THR A 219 -10.67 -21.70 -21.44
N ILE A 220 -10.74 -21.31 -20.16
CA ILE A 220 -10.30 -22.08 -18.99
C ILE A 220 -11.53 -22.47 -18.16
N ASN A 221 -11.68 -23.77 -17.88
CA ASN A 221 -12.73 -24.29 -17.00
C ASN A 221 -12.16 -24.58 -15.60
N LEU A 222 -12.71 -23.92 -14.59
CA LEU A 222 -12.36 -24.09 -13.18
C LEU A 222 -13.50 -24.82 -12.45
N TYR A 223 -13.15 -25.78 -11.59
CA TYR A 223 -14.10 -26.47 -10.70
C TYR A 223 -13.56 -26.46 -9.27
N ASP A 224 -14.49 -26.42 -8.31
CA ASP A 224 -14.21 -26.56 -6.88
C ASP A 224 -13.95 -28.04 -6.52
N ILE A 225 -13.13 -28.28 -5.49
CA ILE A 225 -12.83 -29.62 -4.99
C ILE A 225 -13.90 -29.98 -3.97
N ASP A 226 -14.77 -30.94 -4.29
CA ASP A 226 -15.59 -31.62 -3.28
C ASP A 226 -14.68 -32.18 -2.18
N ASP A 227 -14.91 -31.70 -0.95
CA ASP A 227 -14.20 -31.99 0.29
C ASP A 227 -14.21 -33.49 0.66
N THR A 228 -13.35 -34.26 0.00
CA THR A 228 -13.10 -35.67 0.33
C THR A 228 -11.65 -35.97 0.69
N ASP A 229 -10.75 -34.98 0.62
CA ASP A 229 -9.36 -35.09 1.05
C ASP A 229 -8.92 -33.89 1.92
N GLY A 230 -9.71 -33.53 2.94
CA GLY A 230 -9.24 -32.95 4.21
C GLY A 230 -8.17 -31.84 4.13
N TYR A 231 -8.27 -30.94 3.16
CA TYR A 231 -7.45 -29.73 3.06
C TYR A 231 -8.37 -28.54 3.28
N VAL A 232 -8.37 -28.04 4.52
CA VAL A 232 -9.08 -26.82 4.91
C VAL A 232 -8.36 -25.64 4.25
N ILE A 233 -9.03 -24.97 3.32
CA ILE A 233 -8.70 -23.60 2.96
C ILE A 233 -9.54 -22.76 3.92
N GLU A 234 -8.94 -22.24 4.98
CA GLU A 234 -9.65 -21.39 5.95
C GLU A 234 -10.01 -20.06 5.27
N ASP A 235 -11.26 -19.92 4.84
CA ASP A 235 -11.84 -18.64 4.41
C ASP A 235 -12.37 -17.93 5.68
N TRP A 236 -11.58 -17.01 6.23
CA TRP A 236 -11.93 -16.29 7.46
C TRP A 236 -12.88 -15.11 7.15
N CYS A 237 -14.20 -15.34 7.20
CA CYS A 237 -15.14 -14.21 7.21
C CYS A 237 -14.99 -13.41 8.51
N ALA A 238 -14.94 -12.08 8.41
CA ALA A 238 -15.06 -11.19 9.56
C ALA A 238 -16.37 -11.48 10.31
N THR A 239 -16.26 -11.80 11.61
CA THR A 239 -17.42 -12.00 12.50
C THR A 239 -18.15 -10.66 12.63
N GLU A 240 -19.50 -10.61 12.57
CA GLU A 240 -20.23 -9.34 12.72
C GLU A 240 -19.77 -8.57 13.98
N GLY A 241 -19.29 -7.34 13.81
CA GLY A 241 -18.79 -6.48 14.89
C GLY A 241 -17.29 -6.62 15.20
N TYR A 242 -16.56 -7.44 14.44
CA TYR A 242 -15.11 -7.59 14.53
C TYR A 242 -14.44 -7.21 13.21
N THR A 243 -13.26 -6.60 13.34
CA THR A 243 -12.34 -6.25 12.27
C THR A 243 -11.22 -7.25 12.27
N TYR A 244 -10.96 -7.87 11.12
CA TYR A 244 -9.90 -8.83 10.93
C TYR A 244 -8.52 -8.15 10.92
N VAL A 245 -7.59 -8.64 11.75
CA VAL A 245 -6.24 -8.10 11.94
C VAL A 245 -5.22 -9.26 11.94
N PRO A 246 -4.73 -9.69 10.76
CA PRO A 246 -3.91 -10.91 10.62
C PRO A 246 -2.47 -10.83 11.15
N ASP A 247 -1.95 -9.63 11.32
CA ASP A 247 -0.56 -9.42 11.72
C ASP A 247 -0.50 -9.39 13.26
N ASP A 248 0.06 -10.44 13.85
CA ASP A 248 0.23 -10.57 15.31
C ASP A 248 0.92 -9.33 15.93
N ASN A 249 1.85 -8.68 15.22
CA ASN A 249 2.52 -7.49 15.73
C ASN A 249 1.61 -6.26 15.66
N PHE A 250 0.77 -6.15 14.63
CA PHE A 250 -0.25 -5.11 14.56
C PHE A 250 -1.30 -5.30 15.66
N GLU A 251 -1.84 -6.51 15.81
CA GLU A 251 -2.81 -6.83 16.85
C GLU A 251 -2.21 -6.63 18.24
N GLN A 252 -0.97 -7.07 18.49
CA GLN A 252 -0.27 -6.81 19.75
C GLN A 252 -0.12 -5.30 20.02
N ALA A 253 0.12 -4.48 19.00
CA ALA A 253 0.15 -3.04 19.17
C ALA A 253 -1.23 -2.47 19.55
N LEU A 254 -2.32 -3.03 19.02
CA LEU A 254 -3.69 -2.66 19.41
C LEU A 254 -3.99 -3.07 20.87
N ILE A 255 -3.53 -4.25 21.30
CA ILE A 255 -3.62 -4.70 22.70
C ILE A 255 -2.85 -3.75 23.63
N ASP A 256 -1.62 -3.41 23.28
CA ASP A 256 -0.77 -2.52 24.09
C ASP A 256 -1.37 -1.10 24.21
N LEU A 257 -2.12 -0.67 23.19
CA LEU A 257 -2.87 0.59 23.17
C LEU A 257 -4.22 0.50 23.89
N GLY A 258 -4.68 -0.70 24.25
CA GLY A 258 -5.94 -0.95 24.94
C GLY A 258 -7.18 -0.92 24.05
N TYR A 259 -7.00 -1.16 22.74
CA TYR A 259 -8.11 -1.33 21.79
C TYR A 259 -8.56 -2.79 21.66
N ASP A 260 -7.70 -3.70 22.11
CA ASP A 260 -7.92 -5.15 22.09
C ASP A 260 -7.40 -5.79 23.39
N ASP A 261 -7.80 -7.03 23.65
CA ASP A 261 -7.53 -7.75 24.90
C ASP A 261 -6.76 -9.06 24.70
N VAL A 262 -6.77 -9.63 23.49
CA VAL A 262 -6.20 -10.94 23.17
C VAL A 262 -5.62 -10.97 21.76
N LEU A 263 -4.65 -11.85 21.52
CA LEU A 263 -4.16 -12.15 20.16
C LEU A 263 -5.04 -13.26 19.57
N ASP A 264 -6.00 -12.90 18.71
CA ASP A 264 -6.89 -13.84 18.03
C ASP A 264 -7.21 -13.47 16.56
N ASN A 265 -6.37 -12.62 15.96
CA ASN A 265 -6.52 -12.01 14.64
C ASN A 265 -7.76 -11.13 14.46
N SER A 266 -8.33 -10.60 15.54
CA SER A 266 -9.62 -9.89 15.48
C SER A 266 -9.80 -8.86 16.58
N VAL A 267 -10.02 -7.61 16.19
CA VAL A 267 -10.37 -6.53 17.13
C VAL A 267 -11.86 -6.18 17.02
N VAL A 268 -12.51 -5.83 18.13
CA VAL A 268 -13.91 -5.36 18.10
C VAL A 268 -14.00 -4.04 17.32
N THR A 269 -14.74 -3.99 16.22
CA THR A 269 -14.80 -2.80 15.32
C THR A 269 -15.26 -1.53 16.05
N ASP A 270 -16.17 -1.67 17.02
CA ASP A 270 -16.65 -0.55 17.84
C ASP A 270 -15.55 0.07 18.72
N SER A 271 -14.50 -0.68 19.08
CA SER A 271 -13.38 -0.16 19.88
C SER A 271 -12.43 0.72 19.06
N ILE A 272 -12.31 0.46 17.74
CA ILE A 272 -11.38 1.15 16.84
C ILE A 272 -12.03 2.21 15.94
N SER A 273 -13.32 2.07 15.60
CA SER A 273 -13.98 2.94 14.62
C SER A 273 -14.02 4.42 15.01
N GLY A 274 -14.01 4.72 16.31
CA GLY A 274 -13.96 6.09 16.86
C GLY A 274 -12.56 6.65 17.09
N VAL A 275 -11.50 5.90 16.80
CA VAL A 275 -10.11 6.31 17.05
C VAL A 275 -9.67 7.34 16.02
N THR A 276 -9.23 8.51 16.48
CA THR A 276 -8.81 9.61 15.60
C THR A 276 -7.30 9.69 15.38
N SER A 277 -6.52 9.00 16.20
CA SER A 277 -5.05 9.03 16.16
C SER A 277 -4.48 7.67 16.53
N LEU A 278 -3.69 7.09 15.63
CA LEU A 278 -3.03 5.81 15.82
C LEU A 278 -1.52 5.96 15.60
N THR A 279 -0.73 5.50 16.56
CA THR A 279 0.74 5.45 16.47
C THR A 279 1.22 4.05 16.77
N ILE A 280 1.80 3.41 15.75
CA ILE A 280 2.26 2.02 15.75
C ILE A 280 3.66 1.92 15.12
N SER A 281 4.47 2.96 15.32
CA SER A 281 5.85 3.05 14.82
C SER A 281 6.85 2.34 15.73
N ASN A 282 7.75 1.52 15.17
CA ASN A 282 8.69 0.72 15.96
C ASN A 282 10.17 1.08 15.71
N TYR A 283 10.97 1.24 16.77
CA TYR A 283 12.40 1.58 16.62
C TYR A 283 13.35 0.57 17.27
N GLN A 284 12.82 -0.47 17.93
CA GLN A 284 13.58 -1.18 18.95
C GLN A 284 13.92 -2.64 18.62
N ASP A 285 13.09 -3.36 17.84
CA ASP A 285 13.37 -4.75 17.51
C ASP A 285 12.75 -5.18 16.17
N GLU A 286 13.54 -5.81 15.30
CA GLU A 286 13.11 -6.28 13.97
C GLU A 286 12.02 -7.36 14.07
N GLU A 287 12.00 -8.14 15.16
CA GLU A 287 10.95 -9.16 15.40
C GLU A 287 9.56 -8.55 15.66
N SER A 288 9.50 -7.26 15.98
CA SER A 288 8.27 -6.54 16.31
C SER A 288 7.83 -5.55 15.23
N PHE A 289 8.42 -5.63 14.04
CA PHE A 289 7.98 -4.85 12.89
C PHE A 289 6.65 -5.37 12.38
N ILE A 290 5.74 -4.43 12.15
CA ILE A 290 4.46 -4.72 11.53
C ILE A 290 4.68 -4.87 10.02
N SER A 291 4.14 -5.93 9.42
CA SER A 291 4.29 -6.24 8.00
C SER A 291 3.00 -6.04 7.22
N ASP A 292 1.85 -6.16 7.88
CA ASP A 292 0.52 -5.98 7.32
C ASP A 292 -0.37 -5.12 8.24
N LEU A 293 -1.05 -4.13 7.66
CA LEU A 293 -2.02 -3.27 8.35
C LEU A 293 -3.47 -3.57 7.94
N THR A 294 -3.75 -4.74 7.38
CA THR A 294 -5.11 -5.21 7.16
C THR A 294 -5.96 -5.02 8.42
N GLY A 295 -7.14 -4.41 8.24
CA GLY A 295 -8.02 -3.96 9.33
C GLY A 295 -7.95 -2.45 9.60
N ILE A 296 -6.89 -1.76 9.16
CA ILE A 296 -6.77 -0.29 9.30
C ILE A 296 -7.93 0.46 8.63
N GLN A 297 -8.56 -0.12 7.62
CA GLN A 297 -9.69 0.44 6.88
C GLN A 297 -10.90 0.74 7.78
N ASP A 298 -11.06 0.02 8.89
CA ASP A 298 -12.18 0.17 9.83
C ASP A 298 -11.94 1.26 10.90
N PHE A 299 -10.74 1.85 10.93
CA PHE A 299 -10.46 3.08 11.68
C PHE A 299 -11.05 4.30 10.95
N THR A 300 -12.38 4.33 10.82
CA THR A 300 -13.11 5.28 9.97
C THR A 300 -13.01 6.74 10.43
N ALA A 301 -12.74 6.99 11.72
CA ALA A 301 -12.52 8.33 12.28
C ALA A 301 -11.06 8.80 12.25
N LEU A 302 -10.13 8.01 11.68
CA LEU A 302 -8.69 8.26 11.78
C LEU A 302 -8.28 9.54 11.02
N THR A 303 -7.70 10.48 11.75
CA THR A 303 -7.16 11.74 11.22
C THR A 303 -5.63 11.77 11.21
N TYR A 304 -5.00 10.96 12.05
CA TYR A 304 -3.55 10.85 12.20
C TYR A 304 -3.13 9.39 12.23
N LEU A 305 -2.26 8.99 11.32
CA LEU A 305 -1.62 7.67 11.32
C LEU A 305 -0.11 7.80 11.28
N HIS A 306 0.56 7.19 12.25
CA HIS A 306 2.01 7.04 12.26
C HIS A 306 2.39 5.56 12.37
N CYS A 307 2.77 4.98 11.23
CA CYS A 307 3.16 3.58 11.05
C CYS A 307 4.59 3.44 10.50
N SER A 308 5.44 4.44 10.75
CA SER A 308 6.84 4.46 10.31
C SER A 308 7.72 3.45 11.03
N TYR A 309 8.84 3.10 10.40
CA TYR A 309 9.81 2.12 10.93
C TYR A 309 9.16 0.76 11.20
N ASN A 310 8.59 0.21 10.14
CA ASN A 310 7.99 -1.11 10.06
C ASN A 310 8.48 -1.78 8.75
N SER A 311 7.93 -2.95 8.42
CA SER A 311 8.24 -3.68 7.18
C SER A 311 7.02 -3.75 6.26
N LEU A 312 6.23 -2.67 6.20
CA LEU A 312 5.05 -2.61 5.35
C LEU A 312 5.45 -2.59 3.87
N THR A 313 4.95 -3.56 3.10
CA THR A 313 5.12 -3.63 1.64
C THR A 313 3.92 -3.04 0.89
N ALA A 314 2.76 -3.03 1.53
CA ALA A 314 1.51 -2.43 1.07
C ALA A 314 0.84 -1.63 2.20
N LEU A 315 0.03 -0.64 1.82
CA LEU A 315 -0.72 0.19 2.75
C LEU A 315 -1.99 0.69 2.07
N ASP A 316 -3.12 0.05 2.35
CA ASP A 316 -4.43 0.47 1.86
C ASP A 316 -5.11 1.41 2.88
N LEU A 317 -5.30 2.66 2.47
CA LEU A 317 -5.93 3.71 3.26
C LEU A 317 -7.18 4.27 2.58
N SER A 318 -7.74 3.54 1.60
CA SER A 318 -8.85 4.00 0.76
C SER A 318 -10.11 4.36 1.58
N SER A 319 -10.34 3.66 2.70
CA SER A 319 -11.45 3.91 3.62
C SER A 319 -11.17 5.03 4.65
N ASN A 320 -9.89 5.35 4.92
CA ASN A 320 -9.49 6.34 5.93
C ASN A 320 -9.54 7.78 5.37
N THR A 321 -10.68 8.17 4.82
CA THR A 321 -10.89 9.44 4.11
C THR A 321 -10.76 10.69 4.98
N ALA A 322 -10.83 10.54 6.31
CA ALA A 322 -10.65 11.61 7.28
C ALA A 322 -9.17 11.94 7.59
N LEU A 323 -8.21 11.17 7.06
CA LEU A 323 -6.78 11.37 7.33
C LEU A 323 -6.31 12.77 6.90
N THR A 324 -5.77 13.50 7.87
CA THR A 324 -5.11 14.79 7.67
C THR A 324 -3.60 14.69 7.75
N GLU A 325 -3.06 13.67 8.43
CA GLU A 325 -1.64 13.44 8.55
C GLU A 325 -1.30 11.95 8.44
N LEU A 326 -0.38 11.63 7.54
CA LEU A 326 0.14 10.27 7.33
C LEU A 326 1.66 10.26 7.44
N ARG A 327 2.18 9.46 8.37
CA ARG A 327 3.60 9.14 8.52
C ARG A 327 3.81 7.64 8.32
N CYS A 328 4.31 7.28 7.14
CA CYS A 328 4.62 5.89 6.75
C CYS A 328 6.09 5.74 6.29
N PHE A 329 6.95 6.69 6.65
CA PHE A 329 8.37 6.68 6.28
C PHE A 329 9.16 5.51 6.94
N SER A 330 10.26 5.08 6.35
CA SER A 330 11.02 3.89 6.77
C SER A 330 10.18 2.61 6.76
N ASN A 331 9.67 2.25 5.59
CA ASN A 331 8.99 0.99 5.31
C ASN A 331 9.54 0.41 3.97
N GLU A 332 8.86 -0.59 3.41
CA GLU A 332 9.21 -1.28 2.16
C GLU A 332 8.14 -1.05 1.08
N LEU A 333 7.41 0.08 1.15
CA LEU A 333 6.30 0.37 0.24
C LEU A 333 6.81 0.57 -1.18
N THR A 334 6.26 -0.21 -2.12
CA THR A 334 6.56 -0.11 -3.56
C THR A 334 5.56 0.81 -4.28
N ALA A 335 4.36 0.94 -3.72
CA ALA A 335 3.30 1.84 -4.16
C ALA A 335 2.60 2.45 -2.94
N LEU A 336 2.02 3.63 -3.12
CA LEU A 336 1.20 4.29 -2.11
C LEU A 336 0.10 5.08 -2.82
N ASP A 337 -1.15 4.66 -2.65
CA ASP A 337 -2.32 5.38 -3.14
C ASP A 337 -2.91 6.24 -2.02
N VAL A 338 -2.91 7.56 -2.23
CA VAL A 338 -3.50 8.56 -1.32
C VAL A 338 -4.64 9.34 -1.98
N SER A 339 -5.18 8.83 -3.10
CA SER A 339 -6.18 9.52 -3.92
C SER A 339 -7.51 9.75 -3.17
N ALA A 340 -7.87 8.85 -2.25
CA ALA A 340 -9.06 8.95 -1.41
C ALA A 340 -8.85 9.88 -0.20
N ASN A 341 -7.61 10.08 0.25
CA ASN A 341 -7.26 10.85 1.45
C ASN A 341 -7.12 12.35 1.12
N THR A 342 -8.16 12.92 0.52
CA THR A 342 -8.18 14.31 0.02
C THR A 342 -8.02 15.38 1.12
N ALA A 343 -8.22 15.00 2.38
CA ALA A 343 -8.02 15.85 3.55
C ALA A 343 -6.55 15.93 4.03
N LEU A 344 -5.61 15.19 3.42
CA LEU A 344 -4.21 15.19 3.82
C LEU A 344 -3.57 16.58 3.71
N VAL A 345 -3.11 17.07 4.86
CA VAL A 345 -2.33 18.29 5.05
C VAL A 345 -0.84 17.97 5.14
N GLU A 346 -0.49 16.82 5.73
CA GLU A 346 0.89 16.36 5.88
C GLU A 346 1.05 14.91 5.41
N LEU A 347 2.03 14.68 4.53
CA LEU A 347 2.39 13.34 4.04
C LEU A 347 3.89 13.10 4.16
N HIS A 348 4.28 12.09 4.93
CA HIS A 348 5.66 11.66 5.11
C HIS A 348 5.84 10.18 4.77
N CYS A 349 6.23 9.90 3.53
CA CYS A 349 6.42 8.56 2.96
C CYS A 349 7.88 8.26 2.55
N GLY A 350 8.85 9.02 3.08
CA GLY A 350 10.26 8.85 2.72
C GLY A 350 10.89 7.51 3.17
N LYS A 351 12.05 7.14 2.61
CA LYS A 351 12.75 5.87 2.89
C LYS A 351 11.80 4.68 2.70
N ASN A 352 11.31 4.56 1.47
CA ASN A 352 10.50 3.47 0.94
C ASN A 352 11.05 3.09 -0.45
N GLU A 353 10.35 2.25 -1.20
CA GLU A 353 10.74 1.79 -2.53
C GLU A 353 9.84 2.38 -3.64
N LEU A 354 9.18 3.52 -3.37
CA LEU A 354 8.22 4.13 -4.30
C LEU A 354 8.91 4.52 -5.61
N THR A 355 8.36 4.04 -6.73
CA THR A 355 8.81 4.39 -8.08
C THR A 355 7.97 5.50 -8.72
N SER A 356 6.78 5.75 -8.15
CA SER A 356 5.91 6.88 -8.45
C SER A 356 5.15 7.29 -7.19
N LEU A 357 4.64 8.52 -7.19
CA LEU A 357 3.75 9.03 -6.17
C LEU A 357 2.81 10.04 -6.81
N ASP A 358 1.50 9.79 -6.74
CA ASP A 358 0.47 10.73 -7.19
C ASP A 358 -0.14 11.42 -5.98
N VAL A 359 0.04 12.75 -5.92
CA VAL A 359 -0.52 13.63 -4.88
C VAL A 359 -1.47 14.67 -5.47
N SER A 360 -1.94 14.48 -6.70
CA SER A 360 -2.76 15.45 -7.42
C SER A 360 -4.10 15.76 -6.75
N ASN A 361 -4.68 14.79 -6.05
CA ASN A 361 -5.93 14.96 -5.29
C ASN A 361 -5.72 15.61 -3.90
N ASN A 362 -4.50 15.63 -3.38
CA ASN A 362 -4.19 16.14 -2.03
C ASN A 362 -3.83 17.64 -2.11
N THR A 363 -4.77 18.43 -2.65
CA THR A 363 -4.59 19.85 -2.97
C THR A 363 -4.35 20.77 -1.76
N VAL A 364 -4.69 20.29 -0.56
CA VAL A 364 -4.50 21.00 0.72
C VAL A 364 -3.17 20.67 1.41
N LEU A 365 -2.30 19.83 0.81
CA LEU A 365 -0.99 19.51 1.37
C LEU A 365 -0.15 20.77 1.61
N THR A 366 0.33 20.91 2.84
CA THR A 366 1.27 21.95 3.27
C THR A 366 2.66 21.39 3.54
N SER A 367 2.77 20.09 3.86
CA SER A 367 4.04 19.40 4.11
C SER A 367 4.10 18.09 3.34
N LEU A 368 5.16 17.90 2.56
CA LEU A 368 5.44 16.65 1.85
C LEU A 368 6.88 16.23 2.08
N GLY A 369 7.06 15.05 2.67
CA GLY A 369 8.34 14.36 2.76
C GLY A 369 8.33 13.04 2.02
N ALA A 370 9.02 12.98 0.88
CA ALA A 370 9.13 11.80 0.03
C ALA A 370 10.61 11.44 -0.25
N GLN A 371 11.54 11.89 0.60
CA GLN A 371 12.97 11.61 0.52
C GLN A 371 13.28 10.11 0.41
N ARG A 372 14.43 9.73 -0.16
CA ARG A 372 14.88 8.31 -0.20
C ARG A 372 13.83 7.35 -0.78
N ASN A 373 13.31 7.72 -1.94
CA ASN A 373 12.50 6.87 -2.82
C ASN A 373 13.17 6.81 -4.20
N SER A 374 12.60 6.03 -5.12
CA SER A 374 13.19 5.70 -6.42
C SER A 374 12.52 6.39 -7.61
N PHE A 375 11.57 7.30 -7.40
CA PHE A 375 10.95 8.06 -8.48
C PHE A 375 11.92 9.10 -9.08
N THR A 376 11.88 9.26 -10.40
CA THR A 376 12.74 10.17 -11.16
C THR A 376 12.09 11.50 -11.49
N SER A 377 10.78 11.60 -11.25
CA SER A 377 9.95 12.79 -11.39
C SER A 377 8.82 12.77 -10.36
N LEU A 378 8.34 13.94 -9.97
CA LEU A 378 7.19 14.12 -9.09
C LEU A 378 6.40 15.35 -9.56
N ASP A 379 5.12 15.18 -9.85
CA ASP A 379 4.24 16.30 -10.23
C ASP A 379 3.63 16.92 -8.98
N LEU A 380 3.95 18.20 -8.75
CA LEU A 380 3.48 19.00 -7.61
C LEU A 380 2.59 20.18 -8.04
N SER A 381 2.15 20.19 -9.30
CA SER A 381 1.43 21.32 -9.89
C SER A 381 0.09 21.63 -9.22
N TYR A 382 -0.54 20.64 -8.59
CA TYR A 382 -1.81 20.78 -7.88
C TYR A 382 -1.65 21.14 -6.39
N ASN A 383 -0.46 20.95 -5.81
CA ASN A 383 -0.19 21.14 -4.38
C ASN A 383 0.26 22.58 -4.08
N THR A 384 -0.55 23.56 -4.51
CA THR A 384 -0.21 24.99 -4.44
C THR A 384 -0.06 25.54 -3.01
N SER A 385 -0.54 24.80 -2.01
CA SER A 385 -0.45 25.14 -0.59
C SER A 385 0.83 24.65 0.09
N LEU A 386 1.75 23.96 -0.63
CA LEU A 386 2.97 23.43 -0.05
C LEU A 386 3.86 24.54 0.53
N VAL A 387 4.27 24.35 1.79
CA VAL A 387 5.17 25.20 2.56
C VAL A 387 6.51 24.51 2.80
N TYR A 388 6.47 23.20 3.12
CA TYR A 388 7.64 22.38 3.42
C TYR A 388 7.75 21.21 2.44
N LEU A 389 8.87 21.12 1.72
CA LEU A 389 9.12 20.07 0.74
C LEU A 389 10.47 19.37 1.00
N TYR A 390 10.42 18.08 1.33
CA TYR A 390 11.57 17.23 1.61
C TYR A 390 11.70 16.11 0.58
N LEU A 391 12.61 16.28 -0.37
CA LEU A 391 12.88 15.39 -1.49
C LEU A 391 14.36 14.96 -1.56
N LYS A 392 15.07 15.04 -0.43
CA LYS A 392 16.50 14.69 -0.36
C LYS A 392 16.79 13.22 -0.67
N GLU A 393 18.02 12.94 -1.09
CA GLU A 393 18.55 11.58 -1.27
C GLU A 393 17.65 10.70 -2.17
N GLY A 394 17.21 11.24 -3.31
CA GLY A 394 16.33 10.56 -4.27
C GLY A 394 16.98 10.30 -5.62
N ALA A 395 16.15 10.09 -6.65
CA ALA A 395 16.58 9.88 -8.03
C ALA A 395 16.05 10.97 -8.99
N LEU A 396 15.64 12.13 -8.48
CA LEU A 396 15.06 13.20 -9.29
C LEU A 396 16.09 13.77 -10.27
N THR A 397 15.69 13.89 -11.53
CA THR A 397 16.50 14.54 -12.59
C THR A 397 16.05 15.96 -12.90
N SER A 398 14.82 16.28 -12.52
CA SER A 398 14.21 17.60 -12.62
C SER A 398 13.20 17.77 -11.49
N LEU A 399 12.92 19.02 -11.15
CA LEU A 399 11.95 19.39 -10.15
C LEU A 399 11.29 20.72 -10.57
N ASP A 400 9.98 20.68 -10.80
CA ASP A 400 9.19 21.88 -11.06
C ASP A 400 8.44 22.27 -9.79
N VAL A 401 8.77 23.45 -9.25
CA VAL A 401 8.14 24.05 -8.07
C VAL A 401 7.45 25.38 -8.40
N SER A 402 7.23 25.67 -9.68
CA SER A 402 6.75 26.97 -10.16
C SER A 402 5.35 27.35 -9.66
N ASN A 403 4.51 26.35 -9.35
CA ASN A 403 3.16 26.54 -8.81
C ASN A 403 3.12 26.58 -7.26
N ASN A 404 4.19 26.14 -6.58
CA ASN A 404 4.23 26.04 -5.12
C ASN A 404 4.72 27.35 -4.50
N THR A 405 4.00 28.44 -4.78
CA THR A 405 4.40 29.82 -4.42
C THR A 405 4.48 30.09 -2.92
N ALA A 406 3.85 29.23 -2.10
CA ALA A 406 3.89 29.28 -0.64
C ALA A 406 5.12 28.59 -0.01
N LEU A 407 6.02 28.00 -0.81
CA LEU A 407 7.20 27.30 -0.29
C LEU A 407 8.10 28.23 0.52
N GLU A 408 8.32 27.87 1.79
CA GLU A 408 9.26 28.51 2.71
C GLU A 408 10.54 27.66 2.85
N TYR A 409 10.41 26.33 2.74
CA TYR A 409 11.51 25.38 2.88
C TYR A 409 11.52 24.39 1.72
N LEU A 410 12.65 24.31 1.02
CA LEU A 410 12.89 23.33 -0.03
C LEU A 410 14.18 22.56 0.21
N ASP A 411 14.08 21.24 0.38
CA ASP A 411 15.22 20.34 0.48
C ASP A 411 15.18 19.25 -0.59
N CYS A 412 15.96 19.44 -1.65
CA CYS A 412 16.10 18.52 -2.78
C CYS A 412 17.55 18.05 -2.96
N HIS A 413 18.35 18.06 -1.89
CA HIS A 413 19.77 17.73 -1.96
C HIS A 413 20.03 16.25 -2.26
N THR A 414 21.20 15.91 -2.80
CA THR A 414 21.56 14.53 -3.18
C THR A 414 20.52 13.93 -4.13
N ASN A 415 20.39 14.55 -5.31
CA ASN A 415 19.61 14.05 -6.45
C ASN A 415 20.49 14.22 -7.71
N ALA A 416 19.88 14.10 -8.90
CA ALA A 416 20.53 14.32 -10.20
C ALA A 416 19.93 15.53 -10.94
N ILE A 417 19.50 16.57 -10.19
CA ILE A 417 18.84 17.74 -10.76
C ILE A 417 19.87 18.60 -11.51
N THR A 418 19.60 18.88 -12.79
CA THR A 418 20.51 19.66 -13.66
C THR A 418 20.13 21.13 -13.75
N SER A 419 18.86 21.46 -13.52
CA SER A 419 18.33 22.83 -13.46
C SER A 419 17.25 22.93 -12.40
N LEU A 420 17.26 24.02 -11.64
CA LEU A 420 16.27 24.33 -10.62
C LEU A 420 15.84 25.78 -10.76
N ASP A 421 14.56 26.00 -11.05
CA ASP A 421 13.94 27.33 -11.10
C ASP A 421 13.12 27.55 -9.82
N VAL A 422 13.57 28.51 -9.00
CA VAL A 422 12.91 28.93 -7.75
C VAL A 422 12.36 30.35 -7.83
N SER A 423 12.26 30.93 -9.04
CA SER A 423 11.94 32.34 -9.24
C SER A 423 10.55 32.75 -8.75
N ASN A 424 9.60 31.82 -8.68
CA ASN A 424 8.24 32.04 -8.18
C ASN A 424 8.11 31.80 -6.66
N ASN A 425 9.08 31.14 -6.03
CA ASN A 425 9.02 30.76 -4.62
C ASN A 425 9.57 31.89 -3.74
N THR A 426 8.96 33.07 -3.84
CA THR A 426 9.43 34.31 -3.19
C THR A 426 9.40 34.27 -1.65
N ALA A 427 8.65 33.32 -1.08
CA ALA A 427 8.59 33.05 0.35
C ALA A 427 9.73 32.17 0.88
N LEU A 428 10.60 31.61 0.01
CA LEU A 428 11.68 30.73 0.44
C LEU A 428 12.60 31.42 1.47
N ASP A 429 12.65 30.83 2.65
CA ASP A 429 13.54 31.15 3.77
C ASP A 429 14.79 30.27 3.74
N GLU A 430 14.62 28.99 3.40
CA GLU A 430 15.72 28.01 3.33
C GLU A 430 15.67 27.17 2.05
N LEU A 431 16.82 27.11 1.36
CA LEU A 431 17.01 26.31 0.15
C LEU A 431 18.21 25.37 0.31
N ARG A 432 17.93 24.06 0.25
CA ARG A 432 18.93 22.98 0.21
C ARG A 432 18.87 22.26 -1.13
N CYS A 433 19.79 22.62 -2.03
CA CYS A 433 19.93 22.03 -3.36
C CYS A 433 21.35 21.50 -3.61
N HIS A 434 22.11 21.26 -2.55
CA HIS A 434 23.48 20.76 -2.62
C HIS A 434 23.56 19.31 -3.14
N ASN A 435 24.74 18.88 -3.58
CA ASN A 435 24.97 17.54 -4.17
C ASN A 435 23.98 17.22 -5.30
N ASN A 436 23.93 18.10 -6.30
CA ASN A 436 23.16 17.93 -7.53
C ASN A 436 24.08 18.22 -8.72
N GLU A 437 23.52 18.35 -9.92
CA GLU A 437 24.26 18.64 -11.16
C GLU A 437 23.98 20.06 -11.67
N LEU A 438 23.65 20.99 -10.77
CA LEU A 438 23.28 22.37 -11.16
C LEU A 438 24.49 23.11 -11.75
N THR A 439 24.30 23.65 -12.96
CA THR A 439 25.31 24.49 -13.65
C THR A 439 25.08 25.98 -13.44
N ALA A 440 23.85 26.36 -13.09
CA ALA A 440 23.43 27.70 -12.72
C ALA A 440 22.35 27.64 -11.64
N LEU A 441 22.31 28.68 -10.81
CA LEU A 441 21.29 28.86 -9.80
C LEU A 441 20.99 30.36 -9.66
N ASP A 442 19.77 30.75 -9.96
CA ASP A 442 19.29 32.12 -9.76
C ASP A 442 18.38 32.17 -8.54
N VAL A 443 18.81 32.93 -7.53
CA VAL A 443 18.07 33.15 -6.27
C VAL A 443 17.64 34.61 -6.11
N SER A 444 17.69 35.41 -7.19
CA SER A 444 17.49 36.86 -7.12
C SER A 444 16.07 37.27 -6.68
N ASN A 445 15.06 36.44 -6.92
CA ASN A 445 13.69 36.67 -6.47
C ASN A 445 13.42 36.18 -5.04
N ASN A 446 14.28 35.33 -4.47
CA ASN A 446 14.11 34.74 -3.13
C ASN A 446 14.65 35.69 -2.06
N THR A 447 14.12 36.90 -2.00
CA THR A 447 14.64 37.98 -1.13
C THR A 447 14.48 37.69 0.37
N ALA A 448 13.60 36.75 0.74
CA ALA A 448 13.41 36.28 2.11
C ALA A 448 14.49 35.27 2.57
N LEU A 449 15.31 34.74 1.66
CA LEU A 449 16.23 33.64 1.93
C LEU A 449 17.24 33.99 3.03
N THR A 450 17.24 33.22 4.11
CA THR A 450 18.19 33.33 5.23
C THR A 450 19.28 32.26 5.17
N SER A 451 18.99 31.11 4.56
CA SER A 451 19.92 29.98 4.47
C SER A 451 19.98 29.36 3.07
N LEU A 452 21.18 29.33 2.49
CA LEU A 452 21.43 28.74 1.18
C LEU A 452 22.52 27.67 1.22
N TYR A 453 22.14 26.44 0.86
CA TYR A 453 23.03 25.29 0.76
C TYR A 453 23.04 24.78 -0.69
N CYS A 454 24.04 25.20 -1.45
CA CYS A 454 24.22 24.85 -2.87
C CYS A 454 25.59 24.20 -3.17
N TYR A 455 26.27 23.70 -2.15
CA TYR A 455 27.57 23.04 -2.28
C TYR A 455 27.51 21.75 -3.11
N GLY A 456 28.64 21.29 -3.64
CA GLY A 456 28.69 20.03 -4.41
C GLY A 456 27.86 20.08 -5.69
N ASN A 457 27.92 21.19 -6.42
CA ASN A 457 27.27 21.38 -7.73
C ASN A 457 28.34 21.77 -8.77
N GLN A 458 27.92 22.25 -9.93
CA GLN A 458 28.80 22.67 -11.04
C GLN A 458 28.65 24.18 -11.33
N LEU A 459 28.33 24.98 -10.32
CA LEU A 459 28.07 26.41 -10.47
C LEU A 459 29.36 27.16 -10.84
N THR A 460 29.30 27.97 -11.90
CA THR A 460 30.42 28.83 -12.33
C THR A 460 30.30 30.27 -11.84
N ALA A 461 29.08 30.67 -11.50
CA ALA A 461 28.74 31.95 -10.89
C ALA A 461 27.58 31.76 -9.91
N LEU A 462 27.54 32.60 -8.88
CA LEU A 462 26.46 32.63 -7.90
C LEU A 462 26.19 34.08 -7.49
N GLY A 463 25.01 34.58 -7.82
CA GLY A 463 24.58 35.93 -7.44
C GLY A 463 23.70 35.87 -6.19
N VAL A 464 24.13 36.52 -5.11
CA VAL A 464 23.40 36.56 -3.82
C VAL A 464 23.06 37.97 -3.34
N SER A 465 23.21 38.98 -4.22
CA SER A 465 23.10 40.39 -3.84
C SER A 465 21.68 40.84 -3.47
N ALA A 466 20.66 40.10 -3.93
CA ALA A 466 19.26 40.34 -3.56
C ALA A 466 18.90 39.73 -2.20
N ASN A 467 19.63 38.71 -1.75
CA ASN A 467 19.33 37.92 -0.56
C ASN A 467 19.96 38.56 0.69
N THR A 468 19.60 39.82 0.95
CA THR A 468 20.20 40.63 2.03
C THR A 468 19.96 40.08 3.44
N ALA A 469 18.99 39.18 3.60
CA ALA A 469 18.70 38.46 4.84
C ALA A 469 19.60 37.23 5.08
N LEU A 470 20.45 36.83 4.11
CA LEU A 470 21.30 35.64 4.25
C LEU A 470 22.18 35.70 5.49
N ASN A 471 22.04 34.65 6.30
CA ASN A 471 22.83 34.37 7.49
C ASN A 471 23.81 33.21 7.26
N ILE A 472 23.40 32.22 6.48
CA ILE A 472 24.19 31.02 6.14
C ILE A 472 24.32 30.89 4.63
N LEU A 473 25.56 30.81 4.14
CA LEU A 473 25.86 30.55 2.73
C LEU A 473 26.91 29.44 2.60
N TRP A 474 26.48 28.26 2.16
CA TRP A 474 27.35 27.12 1.87
C TRP A 474 27.33 26.80 0.38
N CYS A 475 28.37 27.28 -0.32
CA CYS A 475 28.56 27.13 -1.77
C CYS A 475 29.87 26.42 -2.13
N SER A 476 30.45 25.66 -1.19
CA SER A 476 31.68 24.89 -1.39
C SER A 476 31.58 23.85 -2.51
N GLY A 477 32.69 23.44 -3.11
CA GLY A 477 32.69 22.34 -4.10
C GLY A 477 31.89 22.70 -5.36
N ASN A 478 32.19 23.86 -5.93
CA ASN A 478 31.66 24.36 -7.20
C ASN A 478 32.84 24.84 -8.06
N ALA A 479 32.57 25.56 -9.16
CA ALA A 479 33.58 26.15 -10.04
C ALA A 479 33.51 27.70 -10.02
N LEU A 480 33.21 28.29 -8.85
CA LEU A 480 33.06 29.73 -8.71
C LEU A 480 34.41 30.44 -8.84
N THR A 481 34.49 31.42 -9.74
CA THR A 481 35.71 32.24 -9.93
C THR A 481 35.66 33.57 -9.15
N THR A 482 34.45 34.02 -8.83
CA THR A 482 34.17 35.21 -8.04
C THR A 482 32.96 34.95 -7.16
N LEU A 483 32.90 35.66 -6.02
CA LEU A 483 31.76 35.62 -5.11
C LEU A 483 31.63 37.00 -4.45
N ASP A 484 30.52 37.69 -4.71
CA ASP A 484 30.19 38.97 -4.09
C ASP A 484 29.18 38.76 -2.96
N VAL A 485 29.63 38.97 -1.72
CA VAL A 485 28.83 38.88 -0.49
C VAL A 485 28.66 40.24 0.19
N SER A 486 28.97 41.34 -0.50
CA SER A 486 29.06 42.69 0.09
C SER A 486 27.73 43.18 0.66
N THR A 487 26.60 42.71 0.13
CA THR A 487 25.25 43.06 0.59
C THR A 487 24.72 42.16 1.71
N ASN A 488 25.33 40.99 1.92
CA ASN A 488 24.88 39.98 2.88
C ASN A 488 25.48 40.25 4.26
N THR A 489 25.20 41.43 4.79
CA THR A 489 25.83 41.94 6.03
C THR A 489 25.46 41.12 7.29
N SER A 490 24.40 40.31 7.22
CA SER A 490 23.96 39.39 8.27
C SER A 490 24.63 38.00 8.24
N LEU A 491 25.55 37.74 7.30
CA LEU A 491 26.26 36.45 7.22
C LEU A 491 27.04 36.17 8.50
N THR A 492 26.78 35.01 9.09
CA THR A 492 27.52 34.46 10.25
C THR A 492 28.31 33.21 9.90
N ASP A 493 27.88 32.43 8.88
CA ASP A 493 28.59 31.23 8.39
C ASP A 493 28.73 31.29 6.86
N LEU A 494 29.97 31.41 6.38
CA LEU A 494 30.32 31.39 4.97
C LEU A 494 31.26 30.21 4.68
N ARG A 495 30.80 29.30 3.82
CA ARG A 495 31.60 28.16 3.32
C ARG A 495 31.64 28.20 1.80
N CYS A 496 32.78 28.62 1.27
CA CYS A 496 33.05 28.75 -0.15
C CYS A 496 34.31 27.97 -0.58
N ALA A 497 34.66 26.94 0.19
CA ALA A 497 35.85 26.13 -0.02
C ALA A 497 35.75 25.27 -1.29
N ASN A 498 36.88 24.83 -1.86
CA ASN A 498 36.89 24.03 -3.10
C ASN A 498 36.17 24.75 -4.26
N ASN A 499 36.68 25.92 -4.62
CA ASN A 499 36.26 26.72 -5.76
C ASN A 499 37.51 27.29 -6.45
N ASP A 500 37.34 28.16 -7.45
CA ASP A 500 38.42 28.82 -8.18
C ASP A 500 38.53 30.32 -7.82
N LEU A 501 38.18 30.70 -6.59
CA LEU A 501 38.16 32.10 -6.16
C LEU A 501 39.58 32.68 -6.13
N THR A 502 39.77 33.83 -6.77
CA THR A 502 41.06 34.56 -6.78
C THR A 502 41.11 35.73 -5.81
N GLY A 503 39.95 36.20 -5.37
CA GLY A 503 39.76 37.22 -4.35
C GLY A 503 38.42 37.05 -3.65
N LEU A 504 38.33 37.55 -2.42
CA LEU A 504 37.13 37.51 -1.59
C LEU A 504 37.13 38.75 -0.68
N ASP A 505 36.15 39.63 -0.87
CA ASP A 505 35.95 40.81 -0.03
C ASP A 505 34.93 40.49 1.07
N LEU A 506 35.36 40.62 2.32
CA LEU A 506 34.56 40.33 3.52
C LEU A 506 34.39 41.56 4.43
N SER A 507 34.73 42.75 3.92
CA SER A 507 34.80 43.99 4.71
C SER A 507 33.46 44.41 5.31
N THR A 508 32.33 44.00 4.71
CA THR A 508 30.98 44.32 5.18
C THR A 508 30.36 43.21 6.04
N ASN A 509 30.89 41.98 6.00
CA ASN A 509 30.36 40.82 6.72
C ASN A 509 30.88 40.78 8.17
N THR A 510 30.70 41.88 8.91
CA THR A 510 31.25 42.06 10.27
C THR A 510 30.73 41.07 11.30
N ALA A 511 29.57 40.43 11.04
CA ALA A 511 28.98 39.40 11.89
C ALA A 511 29.58 38.00 11.68
N LEU A 512 30.49 37.82 10.71
CA LEU A 512 31.00 36.50 10.32
C LEU A 512 31.75 35.82 11.47
N GLY A 513 31.23 34.66 11.89
CA GLY A 513 31.78 33.81 12.95
C GLY A 513 32.49 32.57 12.42
N ILE A 514 32.07 32.05 11.26
CA ILE A 514 32.66 30.88 10.61
C ILE A 514 33.02 31.25 9.17
N LEU A 515 34.27 31.01 8.78
CA LEU A 515 34.75 31.19 7.42
C LEU A 515 35.57 29.97 6.98
N TYR A 516 35.07 29.25 5.98
CA TYR A 516 35.83 28.21 5.29
C TYR A 516 35.96 28.54 3.80
N CYS A 517 37.15 29.00 3.41
CA CYS A 517 37.51 29.38 2.05
C CYS A 517 38.76 28.62 1.54
N TYR A 518 39.07 27.48 2.13
CA TYR A 518 40.20 26.63 1.74
C TYR A 518 40.05 26.03 0.34
N ASN A 519 41.14 25.53 -0.25
CA ASN A 519 41.16 24.98 -1.62
C ASN A 519 40.59 25.97 -2.64
N ASN A 520 41.22 27.14 -2.73
CA ASN A 520 40.91 28.20 -3.69
C ASN A 520 42.23 28.75 -4.28
N ALA A 521 42.16 29.84 -5.04
CA ALA A 521 43.32 30.52 -5.63
C ALA A 521 43.60 31.91 -4.99
N LEU A 522 43.16 32.14 -3.74
CA LEU A 522 43.29 33.44 -3.07
C LEU A 522 44.75 33.82 -2.87
N THR A 523 45.12 35.05 -3.24
CA THR A 523 46.49 35.58 -3.07
C THR A 523 46.65 36.50 -1.86
N ALA A 524 45.54 37.07 -1.41
CA ALA A 524 45.40 37.89 -0.22
C ALA A 524 43.99 37.73 0.33
N LEU A 525 43.83 37.92 1.64
CA LEU A 525 42.55 37.91 2.31
C LEU A 525 42.62 38.84 3.53
N ASP A 526 41.77 39.86 3.57
CA ASP A 526 41.64 40.78 4.70
C ASP A 526 40.45 40.35 5.56
N VAL A 527 40.73 39.99 6.81
CA VAL A 527 39.72 39.58 7.80
C VAL A 527 39.64 40.54 8.99
N SER A 528 40.23 41.75 8.86
CA SER A 528 40.33 42.70 9.97
C SER A 528 38.97 43.23 10.45
N ALA A 529 37.97 43.26 9.57
CA ALA A 529 36.59 43.65 9.89
C ALA A 529 35.78 42.54 10.59
N ASN A 530 36.17 41.28 10.43
CA ASN A 530 35.42 40.09 10.89
C ASN A 530 35.82 39.73 12.34
N THR A 531 35.67 40.68 13.27
CA THR A 531 36.16 40.52 14.65
C THR A 531 35.49 39.39 15.45
N SER A 532 34.31 38.93 14.99
CA SER A 532 33.56 37.80 15.55
C SER A 532 34.05 36.43 15.09
N LEU A 533 35.04 36.37 14.20
CA LEU A 533 35.50 35.12 13.59
C LEU A 533 36.10 34.17 14.64
N ALA A 534 35.45 33.02 14.82
CA ALA A 534 35.83 31.96 15.74
C ALA A 534 36.50 30.78 15.01
N TYR A 535 35.99 30.41 13.84
CA TYR A 535 36.51 29.30 13.04
C TYR A 535 36.94 29.79 11.67
N PHE A 536 38.24 29.66 11.36
CA PHE A 536 38.81 30.17 10.11
C PHE A 536 39.68 29.13 9.41
N GLY A 537 39.23 28.66 8.26
CA GLY A 537 39.96 27.76 7.37
C GLY A 537 40.25 28.41 6.02
N THR A 538 41.53 28.63 5.73
CA THR A 538 42.04 29.24 4.49
C THR A 538 43.20 28.42 3.90
N GLU A 539 43.40 27.19 4.33
CA GLU A 539 44.43 26.29 3.83
C GLU A 539 44.33 26.05 2.32
N ASN A 540 45.44 25.63 1.71
CA ASN A 540 45.50 25.33 0.27
C ASN A 540 45.04 26.52 -0.61
N ASN A 541 45.71 27.66 -0.43
CA ASN A 541 45.53 28.87 -1.21
C ASN A 541 46.92 29.43 -1.60
N ASN A 542 46.97 30.62 -2.19
CA ASN A 542 48.22 31.29 -2.58
C ASN A 542 48.53 32.52 -1.71
N ILE A 543 48.04 32.56 -0.47
CA ILE A 543 48.17 33.73 0.42
C ILE A 543 49.61 33.90 0.86
N THR A 544 50.14 35.13 0.76
CA THR A 544 51.54 35.46 1.09
C THR A 544 51.71 36.14 2.45
N SER A 545 50.66 36.78 2.95
CA SER A 545 50.62 37.46 4.23
C SER A 545 49.22 37.33 4.82
N LEU A 546 49.14 36.96 6.10
CA LEU A 546 47.88 36.84 6.82
C LEU A 546 47.97 37.57 8.16
N ASP A 547 47.02 38.46 8.43
CA ASP A 547 46.90 39.16 9.71
C ASP A 547 45.57 38.81 10.36
N VAL A 548 45.64 38.18 11.53
CA VAL A 548 44.47 37.81 12.34
C VAL A 548 44.44 38.54 13.69
N SER A 549 45.24 39.60 13.86
CA SER A 549 45.37 40.31 15.14
C SER A 549 44.09 41.02 15.59
N ALA A 550 43.16 41.29 14.67
CA ALA A 550 41.83 41.83 14.98
C ALA A 550 40.82 40.75 15.41
N ASN A 551 41.05 39.48 15.07
CA ASN A 551 40.12 38.36 15.29
C ASN A 551 40.33 37.75 16.68
N LYS A 552 39.85 38.45 17.70
CA LYS A 552 40.02 38.06 19.12
C LYS A 552 39.10 36.92 19.57
N ALA A 553 38.10 36.57 18.77
CA ALA A 553 37.20 35.44 19.03
C ALA A 553 37.75 34.11 18.49
N LEU A 554 38.92 34.11 17.84
CA LEU A 554 39.44 32.96 17.11
C LEU A 554 39.73 31.78 18.05
N GLU A 555 39.03 30.67 17.82
CA GLU A 555 39.20 29.39 18.49
C GLU A 555 40.03 28.43 17.62
N GLU A 556 39.85 28.51 16.30
CA GLU A 556 40.53 27.64 15.34
C GLU A 556 41.01 28.40 14.10
N LEU A 557 42.29 28.19 13.73
CA LEU A 557 42.90 28.69 12.51
C LEU A 557 43.57 27.57 11.73
N ARG A 558 43.12 27.33 10.50
CA ARG A 558 43.79 26.46 9.52
C ARG A 558 44.28 27.32 8.36
N CYS A 559 45.59 27.46 8.21
CA CYS A 559 46.19 28.28 7.14
C CYS A 559 47.39 27.62 6.44
N HIS A 560 47.55 26.30 6.60
CA HIS A 560 48.63 25.53 6.00
C HIS A 560 48.52 25.48 4.46
N ASN A 561 49.58 25.03 3.77
CA ASN A 561 49.62 24.97 2.29
C ASN A 561 49.28 26.30 1.60
N ASN A 562 49.80 27.40 2.16
CA ASN A 562 49.84 28.72 1.55
C ASN A 562 51.28 29.13 1.25
N GLN A 563 51.47 30.34 0.72
CA GLN A 563 52.79 30.93 0.44
C GLN A 563 53.21 31.94 1.52
N LEU A 564 52.80 31.72 2.77
CA LEU A 564 52.93 32.69 3.85
C LEU A 564 54.41 33.00 4.17
N THR A 565 54.77 34.26 4.02
CA THR A 565 56.03 34.84 4.52
C THR A 565 55.82 35.66 5.78
N TYR A 566 54.56 36.01 6.09
CA TYR A 566 54.15 36.75 7.26
C TYR A 566 52.83 36.21 7.81
N LEU A 567 52.80 36.02 9.14
CA LEU A 567 51.60 35.65 9.88
C LEU A 567 51.55 36.45 11.19
N ASN A 568 50.56 37.33 11.34
CA ASN A 568 50.35 38.09 12.57
C ASN A 568 49.23 37.46 13.41
N MET A 569 49.63 36.78 14.48
CA MET A 569 48.70 36.16 15.42
C MET A 569 48.53 36.93 16.73
N ARG A 570 48.89 38.21 16.81
CA ARG A 570 48.79 38.99 18.07
C ARG A 570 47.35 39.36 18.44
N ASN A 571 46.45 38.39 18.47
CA ASN A 571 45.03 38.53 18.76
C ASN A 571 44.70 38.40 20.27
N GLY A 572 45.71 38.10 21.10
CA GLY A 572 45.55 37.94 22.56
C GLY A 572 45.03 36.58 23.00
N VAL A 573 44.78 35.65 22.07
CA VAL A 573 44.30 34.28 22.33
C VAL A 573 45.35 33.24 21.96
N THR A 574 46.17 33.46 20.92
CA THR A 574 47.13 32.46 20.42
C THR A 574 48.29 32.13 21.36
N ASP A 575 48.51 32.90 22.43
CA ASP A 575 49.44 32.50 23.51
C ASP A 575 48.92 31.25 24.29
N SER A 576 47.66 30.86 24.07
CA SER A 576 47.00 29.72 24.71
C SER A 576 46.71 28.53 23.77
N LEU A 577 47.01 28.63 22.47
CA LEU A 577 46.79 27.56 21.49
C LEU A 577 48.02 26.65 21.44
N THR A 578 47.89 25.40 21.91
CA THR A 578 48.94 24.38 21.81
C THR A 578 49.06 23.86 20.38
N THR A 579 50.30 23.80 19.89
CA THR A 579 50.72 23.35 18.55
C THR A 579 50.17 22.02 18.10
#